data_AF-A0A923ZED5-F1
#
_entry.id   AF-A0A923ZED5-F1
#
_cell.length_a   1.000
_cell.length_b   1.000
_cell.length_c   1.000
_cell.angle_alpha   90.00
_cell.angle_beta   90.00
_cell.angle_gamma   90.00
#
_symmetry.space_group_name_H-M   'P 1'
#
loop_
_entity.id
_entity.type
_entity.pdbx_description
1 polymer ?
#
loop_
_entity_poly.entity_id
_entity_poly.type
_entity_poly.pdbx_seq_one_letter_code
_entity_poly.pdbx_strand_id
1 'polypeptide(L)'
;MTVTPDRQLVKDLIEEAASNGCRLLPACAELEISLRTYQRWTREDGTGMEDGRRGAPRAAPANKLSHAERAHILALVNSTEFASQPPSQIVPTLVDRGDYVASESTMYRVMKAAAQQHHRGRAKKPSTRLVTSHCASEPNRLWSWDITWLPTAVKGLYFYWYMVLDV
;
A
#
# COMPACT_ATOMS: atom_id res chain seq x y z
N MET A 1 21.01 2.32 -6.96
CA MET A 1 20.96 3.78 -7.27
C MET A 1 21.62 4.48 -6.10
N THR A 2 22.74 5.17 -6.31
CA THR A 2 23.52 5.81 -5.24
C THR A 2 22.89 7.15 -4.84
N VAL A 3 22.60 7.29 -3.55
CA VAL A 3 22.05 8.52 -2.95
C VAL A 3 23.19 9.56 -2.85
N THR A 4 22.91 10.86 -2.72
CA THR A 4 23.95 11.92 -2.68
C THR A 4 25.07 11.67 -1.66
N PRO A 5 24.79 11.21 -0.42
CA PRO A 5 25.84 10.83 0.53
C PRO A 5 26.76 9.72 0.02
N ASP A 6 26.21 8.75 -0.72
CA ASP A 6 26.97 7.63 -1.30
C ASP A 6 27.90 8.11 -2.42
N ARG A 7 27.55 9.19 -3.14
CA ARG A 7 28.38 9.73 -4.23
C ARG A 7 29.64 10.43 -3.70
N GLN A 8 29.51 11.12 -2.56
CA GLN A 8 30.67 11.75 -1.90
C GLN A 8 31.64 10.68 -1.39
N LEU A 9 31.13 9.66 -0.71
CA LEU A 9 31.94 8.54 -0.24
C LEU A 9 32.66 7.82 -1.39
N VAL A 10 31.96 7.55 -2.49
CA VAL A 10 32.57 6.93 -3.68
C VAL A 10 33.65 7.82 -4.30
N LYS A 11 33.47 9.14 -4.31
CA LYS A 11 34.49 10.08 -4.78
C LYS A 11 35.74 10.02 -3.90
N ASP A 12 35.56 10.10 -2.59
CA ASP A 12 36.67 10.11 -1.62
C ASP A 12 37.50 8.81 -1.73
N LEU A 13 36.84 7.64 -1.85
CA LEU A 13 37.51 6.34 -2.04
C LEU A 13 38.29 6.24 -3.35
N ILE A 14 37.77 6.84 -4.44
CA ILE A 14 38.48 6.84 -5.74
C ILE A 14 39.67 7.80 -5.71
N GLU A 15 39.53 8.96 -5.06
CA GLU A 15 40.63 9.91 -4.86
C GLU A 15 41.73 9.31 -3.97
N GLU A 16 41.37 8.61 -2.90
CA GLU A 16 42.29 7.86 -2.05
C GLU A 16 43.05 6.79 -2.86
N ALA A 17 42.34 5.95 -3.60
CA ALA A 17 42.97 4.93 -4.45
C ALA A 17 43.90 5.54 -5.51
N ALA A 18 43.50 6.66 -6.11
CA ALA A 18 44.31 7.37 -7.10
C ALA A 18 45.58 7.98 -6.49
N SER A 19 45.48 8.56 -5.29
CA SER A 19 46.64 9.10 -4.56
C SER A 19 47.65 8.02 -4.17
N ASN A 20 47.18 6.79 -3.94
CA ASN A 20 48.01 5.60 -3.71
C ASN A 20 48.57 4.96 -5.00
N GLY A 21 48.43 5.62 -6.15
CA GLY A 21 49.03 5.21 -7.43
C GLY A 21 48.13 4.37 -8.34
N CYS A 22 46.86 4.16 -8.00
CA CYS A 22 45.91 3.48 -8.86
C CYS A 22 45.48 4.37 -10.04
N ARG A 23 45.31 3.79 -11.22
CA ARG A 23 44.69 4.51 -12.35
C ARG A 23 43.18 4.70 -12.08
N LEU A 24 42.62 5.83 -12.51
CA LEU A 24 41.19 6.13 -12.27
C LEU A 24 40.23 5.08 -12.86
N LEU A 25 40.54 4.50 -14.03
CA LEU A 25 39.72 3.46 -14.65
C LEU A 25 39.50 2.22 -13.77
N PRO A 26 40.57 1.53 -13.30
CA PRO A 26 40.41 0.37 -12.42
C PRO A 26 39.78 0.74 -11.07
N ALA A 27 40.10 1.91 -10.48
CA ALA A 27 39.47 2.36 -9.25
C ALA A 27 37.95 2.57 -9.40
N CYS A 28 37.50 3.14 -10.53
CA CYS A 28 36.07 3.27 -10.84
C CYS A 28 35.41 1.90 -11.08
N ALA A 29 36.11 0.98 -11.74
CA ALA A 29 35.59 -0.36 -12.05
C ALA A 29 35.32 -1.21 -10.80
N GLU A 30 36.16 -1.08 -9.77
CA GLU A 30 35.99 -1.79 -8.49
C GLU A 30 34.68 -1.40 -7.77
N LEU A 31 34.25 -0.15 -7.93
CA LEU A 31 33.00 0.37 -7.36
C LEU A 31 31.82 0.27 -8.35
N GLU A 32 31.99 -0.49 -9.43
CA GLU A 32 30.99 -0.70 -10.49
C GLU A 32 30.45 0.61 -11.12
N ILE A 33 31.27 1.66 -11.15
CA ILE A 33 30.93 2.92 -11.82
C ILE A 33 31.78 3.15 -13.07
N SER A 34 31.17 3.74 -14.10
CA SER A 34 31.94 4.14 -15.28
C SER A 34 32.82 5.35 -14.96
N LEU A 35 34.00 5.44 -15.57
CA LEU A 35 34.86 6.63 -15.50
C LEU A 35 34.09 7.91 -15.88
N ARG A 36 33.18 7.82 -16.85
CA ARG A 36 32.35 8.95 -17.31
C ARG A 36 31.37 9.41 -16.22
N THR A 37 30.88 8.49 -15.40
CA THR A 37 30.03 8.79 -14.23
C THR A 37 30.82 9.54 -13.16
N TYR A 38 32.02 9.05 -12.84
CA TYR A 38 32.94 9.71 -11.91
C TYR A 38 33.31 11.12 -12.38
N GLN A 39 33.77 11.26 -13.63
CA GLN A 39 34.09 12.56 -14.23
C GLN A 39 32.91 13.53 -14.23
N ARG A 40 31.67 13.03 -14.39
CA ARG A 40 30.47 13.86 -14.29
C ARG A 40 30.24 14.37 -12.87
N TRP A 41 30.50 13.56 -11.85
CA TRP A 41 30.39 13.96 -10.44
C TRP A 41 31.48 14.96 -10.03
N THR A 42 32.68 14.83 -10.61
CA THR A 42 33.84 15.66 -10.29
C THR A 42 33.97 16.92 -11.17
N ARG A 43 32.90 17.35 -11.85
CA ARG A 43 32.90 18.61 -12.58
C ARG A 43 33.05 19.80 -11.62
N GLU A 44 33.85 20.80 -11.99
CA GLU A 44 34.11 22.01 -11.21
C GLU A 44 32.84 22.82 -10.91
N ASP A 45 31.80 22.64 -11.70
CA ASP A 45 30.49 23.28 -11.51
C ASP A 45 29.69 22.71 -10.32
N GLY A 46 30.14 21.61 -9.69
CA GLY A 46 29.47 20.96 -8.56
C GLY A 46 28.10 20.34 -8.88
N THR A 47 27.62 20.50 -10.12
CA THR A 47 26.25 20.14 -10.54
C THR A 47 26.03 18.63 -10.65
N GLY A 48 27.10 17.86 -10.80
CA GLY A 48 27.04 16.41 -10.95
C GLY A 48 26.82 15.65 -9.64
N MET A 49 27.07 16.28 -8.49
CA MET A 49 27.00 15.63 -7.18
C MET A 49 25.55 15.33 -6.79
N GLU A 50 24.61 16.22 -7.12
CA GLU A 50 23.20 16.03 -6.82
C GLU A 50 22.48 15.14 -7.83
N ASP A 51 21.48 14.38 -7.37
CA ASP A 51 20.60 13.63 -8.27
C ASP A 51 19.52 14.55 -8.87
N GLY A 52 19.85 15.18 -10.01
CA GLY A 52 18.94 16.06 -10.74
C GLY A 52 17.61 15.41 -11.19
N ARG A 53 17.46 14.08 -11.12
CA ARG A 53 16.19 13.40 -11.44
C ARG A 53 15.09 13.65 -10.42
N ARG A 54 15.47 13.91 -9.15
CA ARG A 54 14.55 14.18 -8.05
C ARG A 54 14.08 15.64 -8.04
N GLY A 55 14.97 16.56 -8.40
CA GLY A 55 14.68 18.00 -8.47
C GLY A 55 14.20 18.50 -9.84
N ALA A 56 14.24 17.67 -10.88
CA ALA A 56 13.83 18.06 -12.22
C ALA A 56 12.38 18.58 -12.21
N PRO A 57 12.12 19.80 -12.74
CA PRO A 57 10.77 20.34 -12.82
C PRO A 57 9.96 19.44 -13.75
N ARG A 58 9.03 18.66 -13.17
CA ARG A 58 8.07 17.87 -13.94
C ARG A 58 6.80 18.69 -14.06
N ALA A 59 6.35 18.88 -15.29
CA ALA A 59 5.02 19.44 -15.54
C ALA A 59 3.97 18.57 -14.84
N ALA A 60 2.90 19.21 -14.35
CA ALA A 60 1.77 18.47 -13.82
C ALA A 60 1.21 17.55 -14.92
N PRO A 61 0.83 16.30 -14.59
CA PRO A 61 0.26 15.42 -15.59
C PRO A 61 -1.04 16.02 -16.14
N ALA A 62 -1.25 15.91 -17.45
CA ALA A 62 -2.42 16.48 -18.13
C ALA A 62 -3.75 15.97 -17.56
N ASN A 63 -3.77 14.72 -17.09
CA ASN A 63 -4.96 14.07 -16.52
C ASN A 63 -5.13 14.33 -15.02
N LYS A 64 -4.45 15.36 -14.47
CA LYS A 64 -4.58 15.72 -13.06
C LYS A 64 -5.94 16.37 -12.85
N LEU A 65 -6.75 15.78 -11.96
CA LEU A 65 -8.00 16.39 -11.53
C LEU A 65 -7.77 17.82 -11.02
N SER A 66 -8.53 18.75 -11.57
CA SER A 66 -8.68 20.12 -11.10
C SER A 66 -9.26 20.15 -9.68
N HIS A 67 -9.12 21.29 -9.02
CA HIS A 67 -9.71 21.47 -7.70
C HIS A 67 -11.24 21.37 -7.74
N ALA A 68 -11.87 21.88 -8.80
CA ALA A 68 -13.31 21.83 -9.00
C ALA A 68 -13.82 20.39 -9.15
N GLU A 69 -13.16 19.55 -9.95
CA GLU A 69 -13.55 18.14 -10.11
C GLU A 69 -13.40 17.37 -8.80
N ARG A 70 -12.34 17.64 -8.02
CA ARG A 70 -12.16 17.02 -6.69
C ARG A 70 -13.26 17.44 -5.72
N ALA A 71 -13.64 18.72 -5.74
CA ALA A 71 -14.75 19.22 -4.93
C ALA A 71 -16.08 18.59 -5.34
N HIS A 72 -16.32 18.42 -6.64
CA HIS A 72 -17.52 17.74 -7.15
C HIS A 72 -17.58 16.27 -6.69
N ILE A 73 -16.47 15.53 -6.77
CA ILE A 73 -16.39 14.15 -6.24
C ILE A 73 -16.72 14.11 -4.74
N LEU A 74 -16.16 15.02 -3.95
CA LEU A 74 -16.40 15.08 -2.50
C LEU A 74 -17.86 15.46 -2.17
N ALA A 75 -18.46 16.37 -2.94
CA ALA A 75 -19.86 16.73 -2.78
C ALA A 75 -20.77 15.54 -3.09
N LEU A 76 -20.48 14.79 -4.16
CA LEU A 76 -21.22 13.59 -4.55
C LEU A 76 -21.14 12.50 -3.49
N VAL A 77 -19.94 12.18 -3.02
CA VAL A 77 -19.70 11.14 -2.00
C VAL A 77 -20.33 11.49 -0.65
N ASN A 78 -20.52 12.77 -0.35
CA ASN A 78 -21.17 13.23 0.88
C ASN A 78 -22.64 13.65 0.67
N SER A 79 -23.20 13.43 -0.51
CA SER A 79 -24.62 13.65 -0.77
C SER A 79 -25.48 12.71 0.08
N THR A 80 -26.73 13.10 0.33
CA THR A 80 -27.68 12.30 1.10
C THR A 80 -27.87 10.89 0.55
N GLU A 81 -27.79 10.74 -0.77
CA GLU A 81 -27.91 9.47 -1.48
C GLU A 81 -26.71 8.53 -1.24
N PHE A 82 -25.49 9.07 -1.33
CA PHE A 82 -24.27 8.26 -1.35
C PHE A 82 -23.47 8.30 -0.03
N ALA A 83 -23.88 9.10 0.95
CA ALA A 83 -23.16 9.29 2.21
C ALA A 83 -22.80 7.96 2.91
N SER A 84 -23.69 6.96 2.84
CA SER A 84 -23.49 5.65 3.47
C SER A 84 -22.94 4.58 2.53
N GLN A 85 -22.62 4.91 1.29
CA GLN A 85 -22.18 3.96 0.26
C GLN A 85 -20.66 4.09 0.01
N PRO A 86 -19.92 2.98 -0.18
CA PRO A 86 -18.54 3.02 -0.63
C PRO A 86 -18.45 3.32 -2.14
N PRO A 87 -17.30 3.81 -2.64
CA PRO A 87 -17.08 4.03 -4.07
C PRO A 87 -17.43 2.85 -4.98
N SER A 88 -17.24 1.61 -4.51
CA SER A 88 -17.61 0.38 -5.23
C SER A 88 -19.11 0.20 -5.47
N GLN A 89 -19.96 0.95 -4.77
CA GLN A 89 -21.41 1.01 -5.01
C GLN A 89 -21.80 2.29 -5.75
N ILE A 90 -21.15 3.42 -5.43
CA ILE A 90 -21.43 4.72 -6.06
C ILE A 90 -21.14 4.68 -7.56
N VAL A 91 -19.95 4.19 -7.96
CA VAL A 91 -19.54 4.23 -9.37
C VAL A 91 -20.47 3.40 -10.27
N PRO A 92 -20.82 2.14 -9.96
CA PRO A 92 -21.82 1.40 -10.75
C PRO A 92 -23.17 2.12 -10.83
N THR A 93 -23.66 2.67 -9.72
CA THR A 93 -24.95 3.38 -9.68
C THR A 93 -24.96 4.61 -10.61
N LEU A 94 -23.85 5.35 -10.68
CA LEU A 94 -23.72 6.49 -11.59
C LEU A 94 -23.61 6.05 -13.05
N VAL A 95 -22.87 4.98 -13.33
CA VAL A 95 -22.73 4.40 -14.67
C VAL A 95 -24.08 3.90 -15.18
N ASP A 96 -24.89 3.26 -14.34
CA ASP A 96 -26.25 2.82 -14.68
C ASP A 96 -27.17 4.01 -15.05
N ARG A 97 -26.86 5.21 -14.54
CA ARG A 97 -27.56 6.47 -14.88
C ARG A 97 -26.98 7.18 -16.10
N GLY A 98 -25.86 6.70 -16.64
CA GLY A 98 -25.12 7.35 -17.72
C GLY A 98 -24.20 8.50 -17.26
N ASP A 99 -24.04 8.69 -15.95
CA ASP A 99 -23.21 9.76 -15.38
C ASP A 99 -21.82 9.22 -15.03
N TYR A 100 -20.78 9.69 -15.72
CA TYR A 100 -19.40 9.34 -15.37
C TYR A 100 -18.70 10.51 -14.68
N VAL A 101 -18.36 10.32 -13.39
CA VAL A 101 -17.65 11.33 -12.59
C VAL A 101 -16.17 10.98 -12.45
N ALA A 102 -15.85 9.76 -12.01
CA ALA A 102 -14.48 9.27 -11.85
C ALA A 102 -14.46 7.75 -11.66
N SER A 103 -13.30 7.12 -11.87
CA SER A 103 -13.09 5.71 -11.52
C SER A 103 -13.12 5.49 -10.00
N GLU A 104 -13.41 4.26 -9.56
CA GLU A 104 -13.39 3.87 -8.14
C GLU A 104 -12.06 4.21 -7.45
N SER A 105 -10.95 3.86 -8.09
CA SER A 105 -9.60 4.14 -7.57
C SER A 105 -9.33 5.64 -7.44
N THR A 106 -9.94 6.46 -8.29
CA THR A 106 -9.84 7.92 -8.21
C THR A 106 -10.68 8.46 -7.07
N MET A 107 -11.92 7.98 -6.89
CA MET A 107 -12.75 8.35 -5.75
C MET A 107 -12.05 8.01 -4.42
N TYR A 108 -11.50 6.80 -4.28
CA TYR A 108 -10.73 6.42 -3.09
C TYR A 108 -9.53 7.34 -2.83
N ARG A 109 -8.76 7.68 -3.88
CA ARG A 109 -7.62 8.61 -3.75
C ARG A 109 -8.05 10.01 -3.31
N VAL A 110 -9.16 10.51 -3.84
CA VAL A 110 -9.72 11.82 -3.48
C VAL A 110 -10.23 11.82 -2.03
N MET A 111 -11.00 10.80 -1.64
CA MET A 111 -11.47 10.64 -0.27
C MET A 111 -10.32 10.50 0.73
N LYS A 112 -9.28 9.72 0.39
CA LYS A 112 -8.08 9.57 1.23
C LYS A 112 -7.36 10.90 1.43
N ALA A 113 -7.18 11.68 0.35
CA ALA A 113 -6.55 12.99 0.42
C ALA A 113 -7.37 14.00 1.25
N ALA A 114 -8.70 13.86 1.29
CA ALA A 114 -9.58 14.66 2.12
C ALA A 114 -9.79 14.09 3.55
N ALA A 115 -9.08 13.02 3.91
CA ALA A 115 -9.27 12.28 5.16
C ALA A 115 -10.72 11.80 5.41
N GLN A 116 -11.47 11.47 4.35
CA GLN A 116 -12.86 10.98 4.41
C GLN A 116 -13.00 9.48 4.10
N GLN A 117 -11.87 8.75 4.06
CA GLN A 117 -11.85 7.30 3.88
C GLN A 117 -12.14 6.61 5.23
N HIS A 118 -13.38 6.69 5.67
CA HIS A 118 -13.88 6.01 6.86
C HIS A 118 -14.86 4.91 6.48
N HIS A 119 -15.22 4.10 7.48
CA HIS A 119 -16.27 3.11 7.34
C HIS A 119 -17.60 3.79 6.96
N ARG A 120 -18.22 3.31 5.87
CA ARG A 120 -19.51 3.79 5.37
C ARG A 120 -20.51 2.64 5.42
N GLY A 121 -21.73 2.93 5.85
CA GLY A 121 -22.80 1.95 6.00
C GLY A 121 -23.10 1.58 7.46
N ARG A 122 -24.03 0.65 7.63
CA ARG A 122 -24.53 0.22 8.95
C ARG A 122 -23.68 -0.85 9.64
N ALA A 123 -22.58 -1.28 9.02
CA ALA A 123 -21.75 -2.31 9.62
C ALA A 123 -21.12 -1.80 10.93
N LYS A 124 -21.18 -2.65 11.95
CA LYS A 124 -20.58 -2.33 13.24
C LYS A 124 -19.07 -2.27 13.08
N LYS A 125 -18.42 -1.34 13.80
CA LYS A 125 -16.97 -1.34 13.90
C LYS A 125 -16.51 -2.73 14.39
N PRO A 126 -15.48 -3.32 13.78
CA PRO A 126 -14.90 -4.55 14.30
C PRO A 126 -14.57 -4.37 15.78
N SER A 127 -15.07 -5.26 16.63
CA SER A 127 -14.70 -5.30 18.03
C SER A 127 -13.84 -6.53 18.29
N THR A 128 -12.71 -6.32 18.94
CA THR A 128 -11.90 -7.41 19.50
C THR A 128 -12.64 -7.95 20.72
N ARG A 129 -13.26 -9.12 20.59
CA ARG A 129 -13.78 -9.84 21.75
C ARG A 129 -12.59 -10.48 22.47
N LEU A 130 -12.52 -10.31 23.79
CA LEU A 130 -11.62 -11.11 24.62
C LEU A 130 -12.05 -12.57 24.47
N VAL A 131 -11.11 -13.43 24.06
CA VAL A 131 -11.35 -14.87 24.00
C VAL A 131 -11.49 -15.35 25.44
N THR A 132 -12.65 -15.87 25.81
CA THR A 132 -12.85 -16.50 27.12
C THR A 132 -12.18 -17.86 27.09
N SER A 133 -11.05 -18.00 27.78
CA SER A 133 -10.43 -19.32 28.02
C SER A 133 -11.08 -19.95 29.25
N HIS A 134 -11.72 -21.09 29.08
CA HIS A 134 -12.21 -21.92 30.18
C HIS A 134 -11.13 -22.94 30.57
N CYS A 135 -10.95 -23.19 31.86
CA CYS A 135 -10.00 -24.17 32.39
C CYS A 135 -10.75 -25.19 33.24
N ALA A 136 -10.50 -26.48 33.02
CA ALA A 136 -11.03 -27.57 33.82
C ALA A 136 -9.97 -28.08 34.80
N SER A 137 -10.32 -28.17 36.08
CA SER A 137 -9.41 -28.67 37.13
C SER A 137 -9.65 -30.14 37.48
N GLU A 138 -10.82 -30.69 37.14
CA GLU A 138 -11.26 -32.05 37.48
C GLU A 138 -12.18 -32.58 36.36
N PRO A 139 -12.32 -33.91 36.20
CA PRO A 139 -13.33 -34.49 35.33
C PRO A 139 -14.75 -34.01 35.67
N ASN A 140 -15.61 -33.89 34.67
CA ASN A 140 -16.99 -33.42 34.74
C ASN A 140 -17.17 -31.98 35.21
N ARG A 141 -16.20 -31.09 34.91
CA ARG A 141 -16.29 -29.66 35.24
C ARG A 141 -16.53 -28.77 34.03
N LEU A 142 -16.09 -29.18 32.85
CA LEU A 142 -16.24 -28.43 31.61
C LEU A 142 -16.54 -29.37 30.47
N TRP A 143 -17.72 -29.23 29.86
CA TRP A 143 -18.09 -30.04 28.71
C TRP A 143 -18.06 -29.18 27.45
N SER A 144 -17.32 -29.64 26.45
CA SER A 144 -17.33 -29.10 25.11
C SER A 144 -18.19 -29.99 24.21
N TRP A 145 -18.93 -29.40 23.30
CA TRP A 145 -19.72 -30.16 22.33
C TRP A 145 -19.56 -29.55 20.96
N ASP A 146 -19.59 -30.40 19.94
CA ASP A 146 -19.52 -30.00 18.54
C ASP A 146 -20.54 -30.79 17.71
N ILE A 147 -20.99 -30.17 16.63
CA ILE A 147 -21.77 -30.86 15.59
C ILE A 147 -20.98 -30.77 14.29
N THR A 148 -20.50 -31.93 13.84
CA THR A 148 -19.84 -32.06 12.55
C THR A 148 -20.80 -32.65 11.52
N TRP A 149 -20.89 -32.01 10.35
CA TRP A 149 -21.68 -32.51 9.23
C TRP A 149 -20.85 -33.49 8.42
N LEU A 150 -21.22 -34.77 8.47
CA LEU A 150 -20.52 -35.81 7.73
C LEU A 150 -21.16 -35.98 6.35
N PRO A 151 -20.38 -35.86 5.26
CA PRO A 151 -20.89 -36.04 3.92
C PRO A 151 -21.37 -37.48 3.71
N THR A 152 -22.47 -37.64 2.98
CA THR A 152 -22.96 -38.95 2.54
C THR A 152 -22.67 -39.17 1.05
N ALA A 153 -23.03 -40.35 0.54
CA ALA A 153 -22.95 -40.65 -0.89
C ALA A 153 -23.89 -39.77 -1.74
N VAL A 154 -24.91 -39.15 -1.14
CA VAL A 154 -25.89 -38.32 -1.84
C VAL A 154 -25.63 -36.84 -1.51
N LYS A 155 -25.38 -36.03 -2.55
CA LYS A 155 -25.19 -34.59 -2.39
C LYS A 155 -26.44 -33.94 -1.77
N GLY A 156 -26.23 -33.14 -0.73
CA GLY A 156 -27.30 -32.44 -0.01
C GLY A 156 -27.86 -33.24 1.19
N LEU A 157 -27.47 -34.50 1.36
CA LEU A 157 -27.78 -35.28 2.56
C LEU A 157 -26.52 -35.41 3.43
N TYR A 158 -26.68 -35.17 4.73
CA TYR A 158 -25.61 -35.20 5.72
C TYR A 158 -26.04 -36.04 6.91
N PHE A 159 -25.09 -36.78 7.49
CA PHE A 159 -25.24 -37.26 8.85
C PHE A 159 -24.75 -36.18 9.82
N TYR A 160 -25.48 -35.99 10.91
CA TYR A 160 -25.08 -35.08 11.98
C TYR A 160 -24.39 -35.88 13.07
N TRP A 161 -23.07 -35.71 13.19
CA TRP A 161 -22.34 -36.31 14.30
C TRP A 161 -22.35 -35.34 15.47
N TYR A 162 -23.08 -35.73 16.53
CA TYR A 162 -23.08 -35.03 17.81
C TYR A 162 -21.96 -35.60 18.68
N MET A 163 -21.01 -34.76 19.06
CA MET A 163 -19.94 -35.10 19.99
C MET A 163 -20.09 -34.27 21.26
N VAL A 164 -19.97 -34.94 22.41
CA VAL A 164 -19.83 -34.30 23.72
C VAL A 164 -18.56 -34.82 24.34
N LEU A 165 -17.68 -33.91 24.75
CA LEU A 165 -16.37 -34.17 25.32
C LEU A 165 -16.28 -33.52 26.70
N ASP A 166 -15.86 -34.27 27.70
CA ASP A 166 -15.40 -33.74 28.98
C ASP A 166 -13.94 -33.26 28.81
N VAL A 167 -13.71 -31.96 29.00
CA VAL A 167 -12.41 -31.26 28.79
C VAL A 167 -11.60 -31.28 30.07
#